data_AF-E4T175-F1
#
_entry.id   AF-E4T175-F1
#
_cell.length_a   1.000
_cell.length_b   1.000
_cell.length_c   1.000
_cell.angle_alpha   90.00
_cell.angle_beta   90.00
_cell.angle_gamma   90.00
#
_symmetry.space_group_name_H-M   'P 1'
#
loop_
_entity.id
_entity.type
_entity.pdbx_description
1 polymer ?
#
loop_
_entity_poly.entity_id
_entity_poly.type
_entity_poly.pdbx_seq_one_letter_code
_entity_poly.pdbx_strand_id
1 'polypeptide(L)'
;MINTQEPVENFQQLYDDIKKYVLLQTEYVKVEFVEKLAILLSTLLIVSLIIILVIIALFYLFFSIAYAVEPLVGSLSLSFAIISVIYFGLIALLMVFRKKLIINPMVRFLSNLFLSKNQ
;
A
#
# COMPACT_ATOMS: atom_id res chain seq x y z
N MET A 1 10.57 42.47 58.43
CA MET A 1 11.64 41.80 57.66
C MET A 1 10.95 40.92 56.64
N ILE A 2 10.88 41.35 55.38
CA ILE A 2 10.44 40.50 54.26
C ILE A 2 11.59 40.57 53.26
N ASN A 3 12.28 39.45 53.09
CA ASN A 3 13.48 39.33 52.27
C ASN A 3 13.06 39.23 50.80
N THR A 4 13.39 40.25 50.01
CA THR A 4 12.94 40.44 48.62
C THR A 4 13.99 39.97 47.61
N GLN A 5 14.66 38.83 47.84
CA GLN A 5 15.69 38.31 46.91
C GLN A 5 15.33 37.02 46.15
N GLU A 6 14.14 36.43 46.31
CA GLU A 6 13.86 35.08 45.77
C GLU A 6 12.96 34.92 44.51
N PRO A 7 12.74 35.91 43.61
CA PRO A 7 12.06 35.60 42.36
C PRO A 7 13.00 34.94 41.33
N VAL A 8 14.28 35.30 41.28
CA VAL A 8 15.18 34.92 40.17
C VAL A 8 15.69 33.48 40.29
N GLU A 9 16.03 33.00 41.50
CA GLU A 9 16.46 31.60 41.72
C GLU A 9 15.35 30.60 41.41
N ASN A 10 14.09 30.95 41.71
CA ASN A 10 12.94 30.10 41.48
C ASN A 10 12.64 29.92 39.98
N PHE A 11 12.80 30.97 39.17
CA PHE A 11 12.70 30.90 37.71
C PHE A 11 13.84 30.07 37.09
N GLN A 12 15.05 30.14 37.65
CA GLN A 12 16.18 29.32 37.20
C GLN A 12 15.97 27.84 37.51
N GLN A 13 15.45 27.52 38.70
CA GLN A 13 15.10 26.15 39.09
C GLN A 13 13.97 25.59 38.23
N LEU A 14 12.92 26.38 37.97
CA LEU A 14 11.83 25.97 37.07
C LEU A 14 12.34 25.70 35.63
N TYR A 15 13.26 26.53 35.14
CA TYR A 15 13.86 26.36 33.83
C TYR A 15 14.70 25.08 33.75
N ASP A 16 15.50 24.79 34.77
CA ASP A 16 16.29 23.56 34.83
C ASP A 16 15.42 22.30 34.95
N ASP A 17 14.32 22.36 35.71
CA ASP A 17 13.36 21.26 35.82
C ASP A 17 12.61 21.01 34.51
N ILE A 18 12.16 22.07 33.81
CA ILE A 18 11.55 21.95 32.48
C ILE A 18 12.57 21.38 31.48
N LYS A 19 13.81 21.85 31.53
CA LYS A 19 14.89 21.35 30.66
C LYS A 19 15.18 19.88 30.91
N LYS A 20 15.17 19.44 32.18
CA LYS A 20 15.30 18.03 32.58
C LYS A 20 14.11 17.19 32.09
N TYR A 21 12.89 17.71 32.22
CA TYR A 21 11.68 17.07 31.72
C TYR A 21 11.69 16.92 30.20
N VAL A 22 12.08 17.97 29.47
CA VAL A 22 12.20 17.94 28.01
C VAL A 22 13.29 16.97 27.56
N LEU A 23 14.43 16.91 28.25
CA LEU A 23 15.52 15.96 27.98
C LEU A 23 15.05 14.51 28.12
N LEU A 24 14.37 14.20 29.23
CA LEU A 24 13.81 12.87 29.45
C LEU A 24 12.76 12.55 28.37
N GLN A 25 11.85 13.48 28.09
CA GLN A 25 10.76 13.27 27.13
C GLN A 25 11.28 13.14 25.69
N THR A 26 12.37 13.81 25.32
CA THR A 26 12.99 13.65 23.99
C THR A 26 13.58 12.26 23.82
N GLU A 27 14.16 11.68 24.86
CA GLU A 27 14.68 10.31 24.83
C GLU A 27 13.54 9.29 24.68
N TYR A 28 12.46 9.45 25.44
CA TYR A 28 11.24 8.64 25.31
C TYR A 28 10.60 8.74 23.91
N VAL A 29 10.43 9.95 23.39
CA VAL A 29 9.86 10.17 22.05
C VAL A 29 10.77 9.58 20.98
N LYS A 30 12.11 9.68 21.12
CA LYS A 30 13.05 9.10 20.16
C LYS A 30 12.95 7.56 20.14
N VAL A 31 12.86 6.92 21.30
CA VAL A 31 12.70 5.46 21.40
C VAL A 31 11.36 5.02 20.81
N GLU A 32 10.25 5.68 21.19
CA GLU A 32 8.92 5.37 20.66
C GLU A 32 8.83 5.60 19.14
N PHE A 33 9.51 6.63 18.63
CA PHE A 33 9.58 6.90 17.19
C PHE A 33 10.36 5.81 16.45
N VAL A 34 11.51 5.37 16.98
CA VAL A 34 12.28 4.26 16.41
C VAL A 34 11.48 2.96 16.45
N GLU A 35 10.76 2.69 17.54
CA GLU A 35 9.89 1.51 17.65
C GLU A 35 8.77 1.52 16.60
N LYS A 36 8.04 2.64 16.48
CA LYS A 36 6.98 2.78 15.46
C LYS A 36 7.53 2.68 14.03
N LEU A 37 8.69 3.28 13.75
CA LEU A 37 9.37 3.13 12.47
C LEU A 37 9.79 1.68 12.21
N ALA A 38 10.32 0.99 13.22
CA ALA A 38 10.72 -0.41 13.11
C ALA A 38 9.51 -1.32 12.84
N ILE A 39 8.38 -1.09 13.52
CA ILE A 39 7.13 -1.82 13.27
C ILE A 39 6.62 -1.55 11.85
N LEU A 40 6.63 -0.28 11.40
CA LEU A 40 6.21 0.10 10.06
C LEU A 40 7.10 -0.56 8.98
N LEU A 41 8.43 -0.49 9.15
CA LEU A 41 9.39 -1.10 8.25
C LEU A 41 9.27 -2.62 8.24
N SER A 42 9.15 -3.26 9.41
CA SER A 42 8.94 -4.70 9.53
C SER A 42 7.65 -5.14 8.82
N THR A 43 6.55 -4.42 9.03
CA THR A 43 5.28 -4.67 8.34
C THR A 43 5.43 -4.51 6.83
N LEU A 44 6.12 -3.46 6.38
CA LEU A 44 6.37 -3.23 4.96
C LEU A 44 7.19 -4.35 4.31
N LEU A 45 8.22 -4.84 5.01
CA LEU A 45 9.04 -5.98 4.55
C LEU A 45 8.20 -7.25 4.44
N ILE A 46 7.38 -7.58 5.45
CA ILE A 46 6.50 -8.75 5.44
C ILE A 46 5.51 -8.66 4.28
N VAL A 47 4.82 -7.51 4.12
CA VAL A 47 3.87 -7.29 3.04
C VAL A 47 4.55 -7.41 1.67
N SER A 48 5.73 -6.81 1.51
CA SER A 48 6.49 -6.90 0.26
C SER A 48 6.87 -8.35 -0.06
N LEU A 49 7.30 -9.12 0.94
CA LEU A 49 7.66 -10.52 0.79
C LEU A 49 6.44 -11.36 0.38
N ILE A 50 5.28 -11.14 1.02
CA ILE A 50 4.01 -11.77 0.62
C ILE A 50 3.64 -11.44 -0.82
N ILE A 51 3.76 -10.17 -1.24
CA ILE A 51 3.46 -9.75 -2.62
C ILE A 51 4.35 -10.51 -3.61
N ILE A 52 5.64 -10.63 -3.33
CA ILE A 52 6.57 -11.39 -4.19
C ILE A 52 6.14 -12.86 -4.26
N LEU A 53 5.82 -13.48 -3.12
CA LEU A 53 5.32 -14.87 -3.09
C LEU A 53 4.04 -15.04 -3.92
N VAL A 54 3.09 -14.12 -3.79
CA VAL A 54 1.84 -14.13 -4.55
C VAL A 54 2.11 -13.99 -6.04
N ILE A 55 2.99 -13.08 -6.45
CA ILE A 55 3.34 -12.90 -7.87
C ILE A 55 3.97 -14.18 -8.43
N ILE A 56 4.90 -14.80 -7.70
CA ILE A 56 5.54 -16.05 -8.12
C ILE A 56 4.48 -17.17 -8.23
N ALA A 57 3.63 -17.33 -7.22
CA ALA A 57 2.57 -18.34 -7.24
C ALA A 57 1.59 -18.12 -8.40
N LEU A 58 1.19 -16.86 -8.64
CA LEU A 58 0.27 -16.50 -9.72
C LEU A 58 0.91 -16.76 -11.09
N PHE A 59 2.20 -16.46 -11.25
CA PHE A 59 2.95 -16.79 -12.46
C PHE A 59 2.95 -18.30 -12.74
N TYR A 60 3.23 -19.13 -11.74
CA TYR A 60 3.16 -20.59 -11.88
C TYR A 60 1.75 -21.10 -12.14
N LEU A 61 0.71 -20.46 -11.60
CA LEU A 61 -0.68 -20.80 -11.89
C LEU A 61 -1.00 -20.56 -13.37
N PHE A 62 -0.61 -19.41 -13.93
CA PHE A 62 -0.75 -19.15 -15.37
C PHE A 62 0.06 -20.15 -16.21
N PHE A 63 1.25 -20.51 -15.76
CA PHE A 63 2.11 -21.49 -16.41
C PHE A 63 1.46 -22.89 -16.42
N SER A 64 0.84 -23.30 -15.30
CA SER A 64 0.12 -24.57 -15.20
C SER A 64 -1.05 -24.65 -16.18
N ILE A 65 -1.82 -23.56 -16.34
CA ILE A 65 -2.89 -23.49 -17.34
C ILE A 65 -2.31 -23.62 -18.75
N ALA A 66 -1.16 -22.98 -19.04
CA ALA A 66 -0.52 -23.10 -20.34
C ALA A 66 -0.01 -24.53 -20.63
N TYR A 67 0.55 -25.21 -19.63
CA TYR A 67 0.97 -26.60 -19.72
C TYR A 67 -0.21 -27.57 -19.88
N ALA A 68 -1.36 -27.30 -19.28
CA ALA A 68 -2.55 -28.11 -19.48
C ALA A 68 -3.04 -28.10 -20.95
N VAL A 69 -2.70 -27.05 -21.70
CA VAL A 69 -2.99 -26.92 -23.13
C VAL A 69 -1.92 -27.57 -24.02
N GLU A 70 -0.71 -27.82 -23.49
CA GLU A 70 0.39 -28.47 -24.21
C GLU A 70 0.04 -29.79 -24.91
N PRO A 71 -0.62 -30.78 -24.25
CA PRO A 71 -0.93 -32.04 -24.91
C PRO A 71 -1.93 -31.92 -26.07
N LEU A 72 -2.67 -30.81 -26.18
CA LEU A 72 -3.54 -30.52 -27.33
C LEU A 72 -2.78 -29.96 -28.53
N VAL A 73 -1.63 -29.32 -28.29
CA VAL A 73 -0.88 -28.55 -29.30
C VAL A 73 0.42 -29.24 -29.69
N GLY A 74 0.89 -30.21 -28.90
CA GLY A 74 2.06 -31.04 -29.19
C GLY A 74 3.41 -30.36 -28.96
N SER A 75 3.42 -29.08 -28.54
CA SER A 75 4.63 -28.42 -28.02
C SER A 75 4.29 -27.25 -27.08
N LEU A 76 5.12 -27.10 -26.04
CA LEU A 76 5.01 -26.01 -25.07
C LEU A 76 5.10 -24.62 -25.72
N SER A 77 6.03 -24.44 -26.67
CA SER A 77 6.26 -23.16 -27.34
C SER A 77 5.05 -22.71 -28.17
N LEU A 78 4.39 -23.64 -28.88
CA LEU A 78 3.17 -23.32 -29.63
C LEU A 78 1.99 -23.03 -28.71
N SER A 79 1.93 -23.68 -27.55
CA SER A 79 0.88 -23.43 -26.54
C SER A 79 0.94 -21.99 -26.04
N PHE A 80 2.13 -21.49 -25.70
CA PHE A 80 2.31 -20.08 -25.34
C PHE A 80 1.99 -19.12 -26.49
N ALA A 81 2.35 -19.47 -27.74
CA ALA A 81 2.03 -18.64 -28.90
C ALA A 81 0.52 -18.51 -29.12
N ILE A 82 -0.23 -19.61 -29.04
CA ILE A 82 -1.69 -19.62 -29.17
C ILE A 82 -2.35 -18.84 -28.03
N ILE A 83 -1.91 -19.07 -26.79
CA ILE A 83 -2.45 -18.35 -25.62
C ILE A 83 -2.18 -16.84 -25.74
N SER A 84 -0.99 -16.44 -26.21
CA SER A 84 -0.65 -15.04 -26.48
C SER A 84 -1.58 -14.41 -27.52
N VAL A 85 -1.84 -15.11 -28.64
CA VAL A 85 -2.78 -14.63 -29.68
C VAL A 85 -4.21 -14.50 -29.13
N ILE A 86 -4.66 -15.45 -28.30
CA ILE A 86 -5.97 -15.39 -27.64
C ILE A 86 -6.02 -14.19 -26.68
N TYR A 87 -4.98 -13.95 -25.88
CA TYR A 87 -4.93 -12.79 -24.98
C TYR A 87 -4.91 -11.47 -25.75
N PHE A 88 -4.16 -11.36 -26.85
CA PHE A 88 -4.20 -10.18 -27.72
C PHE A 88 -5.59 -9.97 -28.32
N GLY A 89 -6.25 -11.05 -28.77
CA GLY A 89 -7.64 -11.01 -29.24
C GLY A 89 -8.61 -10.55 -28.15
N LEU A 90 -8.47 -11.05 -26.93
CA LEU A 90 -9.28 -10.65 -25.78
C LEU A 90 -9.07 -9.18 -25.43
N ILE A 91 -7.82 -8.68 -25.46
CA ILE A 91 -7.50 -7.26 -25.24
C ILE A 91 -8.10 -6.40 -26.34
N ALA A 92 -7.99 -6.81 -27.61
CA ALA A 92 -8.58 -6.10 -28.73
C ALA A 92 -10.12 -6.07 -28.61
N LEU A 93 -10.74 -7.19 -28.25
CA LEU A 93 -12.17 -7.28 -27.97
C LEU A 93 -12.56 -6.35 -26.81
N LEU A 94 -11.84 -6.38 -25.70
CA LEU A 94 -12.03 -5.46 -24.57
C LEU A 94 -11.88 -4.00 -24.99
N MET A 95 -10.94 -3.67 -25.88
CA MET A 95 -10.78 -2.32 -26.42
C MET A 95 -11.98 -1.90 -27.28
N VAL A 96 -12.54 -2.79 -28.10
CA VAL A 96 -13.74 -2.50 -28.91
C VAL A 96 -14.96 -2.33 -28.01
N PHE A 97 -15.15 -3.25 -27.05
CA PHE A 97 -16.25 -3.23 -26.10
C PHE A 97 -16.00 -2.30 -24.89
N ARG A 98 -14.88 -1.56 -24.87
CA ARG A 98 -14.43 -0.73 -23.73
C ARG A 98 -15.50 0.23 -23.25
N LYS A 99 -16.23 0.81 -24.20
CA LYS A 99 -17.30 1.77 -23.92
C LYS A 99 -18.46 1.11 -23.19
N LYS A 100 -18.81 -0.12 -23.54
CA LYS A 100 -19.97 -0.86 -23.00
C LYS A 100 -19.64 -1.58 -21.68
N LEU A 101 -18.43 -2.14 -21.55
CA LEU A 101 -18.05 -2.97 -20.40
C LEU A 101 -17.42 -2.20 -19.24
N ILE A 102 -16.65 -1.14 -19.49
CA ILE A 102 -15.92 -0.42 -18.43
C ILE A 102 -16.55 0.96 -18.23
N ILE A 103 -16.65 1.75 -19.30
CA ILE A 103 -17.09 3.15 -19.19
C ILE A 103 -18.55 3.24 -18.79
N ASN A 104 -19.44 2.45 -19.40
CA ASN A 104 -20.88 2.53 -19.11
C ASN A 104 -21.25 2.20 -17.64
N PRO A 105 -20.75 1.11 -17.03
CA PRO A 105 -21.01 0.86 -15.61
C PRO A 105 -20.33 1.89 -14.70
N MET A 106 -19.11 2.36 -15.03
CA MET A 106 -18.45 3.41 -14.26
C MET A 106 -19.23 4.72 -14.31
N VAL A 107 -19.64 5.17 -15.50
CA VAL A 107 -20.45 6.38 -15.67
C VAL A 107 -21.79 6.24 -14.96
N ARG A 108 -22.43 5.06 -15.02
CA ARG A 108 -23.67 4.81 -14.27
C ARG A 108 -23.46 4.86 -12.76
N PHE A 109 -22.39 4.28 -12.26
CA PHE A 109 -22.02 4.33 -10.84
C PHE A 109 -21.74 5.77 -10.38
N LEU A 110 -20.92 6.52 -11.13
CA LEU A 110 -20.65 7.92 -10.85
C LEU A 110 -21.93 8.76 -10.94
N SER A 111 -22.77 8.54 -11.96
CA SER A 111 -24.04 9.25 -12.12
C SER A 111 -24.96 9.00 -10.93
N ASN A 112 -25.05 7.76 -10.44
CA ASN A 112 -25.84 7.45 -9.26
C ASN A 112 -25.22 8.05 -7.99
N LEU A 113 -23.90 8.03 -7.83
CA LEU A 113 -23.24 8.57 -6.63
C LEU A 113 -23.35 10.11 -6.54
N PHE A 114 -23.17 10.81 -7.66
CA PHE A 114 -23.14 12.27 -7.70
C PHE A 114 -24.52 12.90 -7.95
N LEU A 115 -25.38 12.28 -8.78
CA LEU A 115 -26.69 12.85 -9.12
C LEU A 115 -27.80 12.40 -8.15
N SER A 116 -27.63 11.30 -7.40
CA SER A 116 -28.58 10.92 -6.35
C SER A 116 -28.57 11.86 -5.14
N LYS A 117 -27.63 12.81 -5.05
CA LYS A 117 -27.54 13.76 -3.93
C LYS A 117 -28.28 15.08 -4.19
N ASN A 118 -28.78 15.32 -5.40
CA ASN A 118 -29.45 16.56 -5.78
C ASN A 118 -30.89 16.37 -6.28
N GLN A 119 -31.62 15.39 -5.74
CA GLN A 119 -33.09 15.39 -5.71
C GLN A 119 -33.58 15.14 -4.30
#